data_AF-A0A7C5MDJ7-F1
#
_entry.id   AF-A0A7C5MDJ7-F1
#
_cell.length_a   1.000
_cell.length_b   1.000
_cell.length_c   1.000
_cell.angle_alpha   90.00
_cell.angle_beta   90.00
_cell.angle_gamma   90.00
#
_symmetry.space_group_name_H-M   'P 1'
#
loop_
_entity.id
_entity.type
_entity.pdbx_description
1 polymer ?
#
loop_
_entity_poly.entity_id
_entity_poly.type
_entity_poly.pdbx_seq_one_letter_code
_entity_poly.pdbx_strand_id
1 'polypeptide(L)' 'MKEMINFNSEEWKEKLKGKTPEEIAQIVGSYYEEKYGKETEFWSGRMIGMVVFILILVFIFIMLYRLLENLAQ' A
#
# COMPACT_ATOMS: atom_id res chain seq x y z
N MET A 1 -13.38 9.35 -3.64
CA MET A 1 -14.37 8.95 -2.62
C MET A 1 -14.16 7.48 -2.33
N LYS A 2 -13.74 7.10 -1.11
CA LYS A 2 -13.73 5.69 -0.71
C LYS A 2 -15.18 5.21 -0.71
N GLU A 3 -15.52 4.25 -1.56
CA GLU A 3 -16.82 3.57 -1.50
C GLU A 3 -16.93 2.87 -0.14
N MET A 4 -17.59 3.52 0.81
CA MET A 4 -18.03 2.87 2.04
C MET A 4 -19.12 1.88 1.66
N ILE A 5 -18.86 0.60 1.89
CA ILE A 5 -19.90 -0.42 1.77
C ILE A 5 -21.04 -0.04 2.70
N ASN A 6 -22.26 -0.12 2.19
CA ASN A 6 -23.42 -0.11 3.04
C ASN A 6 -23.81 -1.55 3.38
N PHE A 7 -23.37 -2.05 4.55
CA PHE A 7 -23.76 -3.38 5.05
C PHE A 7 -25.28 -3.50 5.31
N ASN A 8 -26.02 -2.39 5.30
CA ASN A 8 -27.49 -2.39 5.33
C ASN A 8 -28.14 -2.53 3.95
N SER A 9 -27.37 -2.68 2.86
CA SER A 9 -27.94 -2.99 1.56
C SER A 9 -28.64 -4.36 1.59
N GLU A 10 -29.68 -4.50 0.75
CA GLU A 10 -30.43 -5.74 0.58
C GLU A 10 -29.50 -6.92 0.28
N GLU A 11 -28.48 -6.70 -0.56
CA GLU A 11 -27.52 -7.73 -0.97
C GLU A 11 -26.67 -8.28 0.18
N TRP A 12 -26.16 -7.40 1.06
CA TRP A 12 -25.39 -7.85 2.22
C TRP A 12 -26.28 -8.51 3.26
N LYS A 13 -27.49 -7.99 3.45
CA LYS A 13 -28.49 -8.61 4.34
C LYS A 13 -28.81 -10.02 3.89
N GLU A 14 -29.02 -10.28 2.60
CA GLU A 14 -29.23 -11.63 2.09
C GLU A 14 -28.01 -12.54 2.29
N LYS A 15 -26.80 -12.05 2.02
CA LYS A 15 -25.55 -12.81 2.21
C LYS A 15 -25.28 -13.18 3.67
N LEU A 16 -25.71 -12.34 4.61
CA LEU A 16 -25.48 -12.53 6.05
C LEU A 16 -26.67 -13.20 6.76
N LYS A 17 -27.83 -13.32 6.12
CA LYS A 17 -29.04 -13.90 6.71
C LYS A 17 -28.86 -15.39 6.99
N GLY A 18 -29.15 -15.80 8.23
CA GLY A 18 -29.07 -17.19 8.66
C GLY A 18 -27.67 -17.69 8.97
N LYS A 19 -26.66 -16.81 8.94
CA LYS A 19 -25.28 -17.12 9.34
C LYS A 19 -25.05 -16.87 10.83
N THR A 20 -24.12 -17.60 11.42
CA THR A 20 -23.73 -17.36 12.82
C THR A 20 -22.88 -16.09 12.93
N PRO A 21 -22.79 -15.47 14.12
CA PRO A 21 -21.93 -14.31 14.33
C PRO A 21 -20.47 -14.54 13.89
N GLU A 22 -19.94 -15.75 14.09
CA GLU A 22 -18.58 -16.14 13.69
C GLU A 22 -18.43 -16.16 12.16
N GLU A 23 -19.40 -16.74 11.45
CA GLU A 23 -19.41 -16.76 9.99
C GLU A 23 -19.53 -15.35 9.41
N ILE A 24 -20.34 -14.48 10.03
CA ILE A 24 -20.48 -13.09 9.63
C ILE A 24 -19.14 -12.35 9.82
N ALA A 25 -18.48 -12.55 10.96
CA ALA A 25 -17.18 -11.95 11.23
C ALA A 25 -16.11 -12.42 10.22
N GLN A 26 -16.13 -13.69 9.85
CA GLN A 26 -15.22 -14.23 8.84
C GLN A 26 -15.47 -13.61 7.45
N ILE A 27 -16.74 -13.52 7.02
CA ILE A 27 -17.09 -12.95 5.71
C ILE A 27 -16.70 -11.47 5.62
N VAL A 28 -17.01 -10.71 6.67
CA VAL A 28 -16.67 -9.28 6.73
C VAL A 28 -15.15 -9.12 6.80
N GLY A 29 -14.47 -9.92 7.63
CA GLY A 29 -13.01 -9.91 7.74
C GLY A 29 -12.31 -10.17 6.41
N SER A 30 -12.68 -11.24 5.71
CA SER A 30 -12.14 -11.57 4.39
C SER A 30 -12.40 -10.48 3.36
N TYR A 31 -13.57 -9.83 3.38
CA TYR A 31 -13.84 -8.70 2.50
C TYR A 31 -12.88 -7.53 2.75
N TYR A 32 -12.66 -7.15 4.02
CA TYR A 32 -11.77 -6.06 4.36
C TYR A 32 -10.32 -6.38 4.01
N GLU A 33 -9.89 -7.62 4.24
CA GLU A 33 -8.55 -8.08 3.88
C GLU A 33 -8.34 -8.08 2.37
N GLU A 34 -9.32 -8.49 1.58
CA GLU A 34 -9.23 -8.44 0.12
C GLU A 34 -9.22 -6.99 -0.42
N LYS A 35 -10.09 -6.13 0.11
CA LYS A 35 -10.24 -4.75 -0.37
C LYS A 35 -9.10 -3.83 0.08
N TYR A 36 -8.57 -4.03 1.28
CA TYR A 36 -7.60 -3.12 1.89
C TYR A 36 -6.26 -3.78 2.24
N GLY A 37 -6.18 -5.11 2.31
CA GLY A 37 -4.93 -5.82 2.60
C GLY A 37 -3.90 -5.72 1.48
N LYS A 38 -4.31 -5.40 0.25
CA LYS A 38 -3.39 -5.12 -0.86
C LYS A 38 -2.82 -3.70 -0.86
N GLU A 39 -3.47 -2.75 -0.17
CA GLU A 39 -2.97 -1.37 -0.09
C GLU A 39 -1.74 -1.26 0.83
N THR A 40 -1.60 -2.14 1.83
CA THR A 40 -0.47 -2.16 2.77
C THR A 40 0.80 -2.78 2.18
N GLU A 41 0.69 -3.77 1.29
CA GLU A 41 1.85 -4.37 0.61
C GLU A 41 2.43 -3.46 -0.49
N PHE A 42 1.58 -2.69 -1.17
CA PHE A 42 2.01 -1.85 -2.28
C PHE A 42 2.85 -0.65 -1.85
N TRP A 43 2.66 -0.17 -0.62
CA TRP A 43 3.38 0.97 -0.07
C TRP A 43 4.76 0.63 0.49
N SER A 44 5.05 -0.63 0.86
CA SER A 44 6.33 -0.97 1.51
C SER A 44 7.45 -1.18 0.49
N GLY A 45 7.28 -2.10 -0.46
CA GLY A 45 8.36 -2.49 -1.38
C GLY A 45 8.76 -1.40 -2.38
N ARG A 46 7.77 -0.72 -2.97
CA ARG A 46 8.01 0.30 -4.00
C ARG A 46 8.61 1.59 -3.45
N MET A 47 8.18 2.01 -2.26
CA MET A 47 8.76 3.18 -1.56
C MET A 47 10.22 2.93 -1.17
N ILE A 48 10.52 1.76 -0.59
CA ILE A 48 11.88 1.42 -0.19
C ILE A 48 12.81 1.44 -1.41
N GLY A 49 12.39 0.83 -2.53
CA GLY A 49 13.16 0.88 -3.78
C GLY A 49 13.39 2.31 -4.29
N MET A 50 12.38 3.17 -4.21
CA MET A 50 12.49 4.58 -4.63
C MET A 50 13.45 5.38 -3.74
N VAL A 51 13.38 5.19 -2.42
CA VAL A 51 14.28 5.86 -1.47
C VAL A 51 15.73 5.46 -1.71
N VAL A 52 15.99 4.15 -1.88
CA VAL A 52 17.33 3.64 -2.18
C VAL A 52 17.86 4.20 -3.50
N PHE A 53 17.02 4.25 -4.54
CA PHE A 53 17.39 4.81 -5.83
C PHE A 53 17.79 6.29 -5.74
N ILE A 54 17.02 7.10 -4.99
CA ILE A 54 17.34 8.52 -4.78
C ILE A 54 18.68 8.68 -4.06
N LEU A 55 18.95 7.89 -3.03
CA LEU A 55 20.23 7.95 -2.30
C LEU A 55 21.43 7.64 -3.21
N ILE A 56 21.30 6.65 -4.10
CA ILE A 56 22.32 6.32 -5.09
C ILE A 56 22.57 7.49 -6.04
N LEU A 57 21.50 8.11 -6.56
CA LEU A 57 21.63 9.28 -7.44
C LEU A 57 22.34 10.44 -6.74
N VAL A 58 21.95 10.77 -5.51
CA VAL A 58 22.60 11.81 -4.71
C VAL A 58 24.08 11.51 -4.52
N PHE A 59 24.42 10.25 -4.20
CA PHE A 59 25.81 9.84 -4.07
C PHE A 59 26.62 10.03 -5.36
N ILE A 60 26.06 9.67 -6.50
CA ILE A 60 26.69 9.88 -7.81
C ILE A 60 26.91 11.37 -8.08
N PHE A 61 25.91 12.21 -7.83
CA PHE A 61 26.04 13.66 -7.99
C PHE A 61 27.15 14.25 -7.11
N ILE A 62 27.27 13.80 -5.85
CA ILE A 62 28.34 14.23 -4.95
C ILE A 62 29.72 13.83 -5.49
N MET A 63 29.85 12.59 -5.99
CA MET A 63 31.12 12.15 -6.59
C MET A 63 31.49 12.97 -7.83
N LEU A 64 30.52 13.20 -8.72
CA LEU A 64 30.74 14.00 -9.92
C LEU A 64 31.13 15.43 -9.58
N TYR A 65 30.48 16.03 -8.57
CA TYR A 65 30.83 17.36 -8.10
C TYR A 65 32.27 17.43 -7.61
N ARG A 66 32.70 16.49 -6.76
CA ARG A 66 34.09 16.42 -6.28
C ARG A 66 35.10 16.20 -7.40
N LEU A 67 34.74 15.37 -8.39
CA LEU A 67 35.62 15.12 -9.53
C LEU A 67 35.78 16.36 -10.40
N LEU A 68 34.70 17.12 -10.62
CA LEU A 68 34.75 18.40 -11.33
C LEU A 68 35.54 19.45 -10.55
N GLU A 69 35.36 19.51 -9.23
CA GLU A 69 36.13 20.40 -8.35
C GLU A 69 37.64 20.11 -8.43
N ASN A 70 38.01 18.83 -8.40
CA ASN A 70 39.40 18.39 -8.54
C ASN A 70 39.99 18.60 -9.95
N LEU A 71 39.16 18.68 -10.99
CA LEU A 71 39.59 18.97 -12.36
C LEU A 71 39.63 20.47 -12.68
N ALA A 72 38.95 21.28 -11.87
CA ALA A 72 38.90 22.73 -12.00
C ALA A 72 40.01 23.45 -11.20
N GLN A 73 40.71 22.72 -10.33
CA GLN A 73 41.98 23.12 -9.70
C GLN A 73 43.17 22.69 -10.55
#